data_AF-A0A8J7EW19-F1
#
_entry.id   AF-A0A8J7EW19-F1
#
_cell.length_a   1.000
_cell.length_b   1.000
_cell.length_c   1.000
_cell.angle_alpha   90.00
_cell.angle_beta   90.00
_cell.angle_gamma   90.00
#
_symmetry.space_group_name_H-M   'P 1'
#
loop_
_entity.id
_entity.type
_entity.pdbx_description
1 polymer ?
#
loop_
_entity_poly.entity_id
_entity_poly.type
_entity_poly.pdbx_seq_one_letter_code
_entity_poly.pdbx_strand_id
1 'polypeptide(L)'
;MKEQHDPTIRQNSRKGVGLGAIALSLTALLLPACNLAEPTEQTTVTTEDIAEDTSALIGQEITVRNIVEDVIGEDGFLVETDAGEPVLVINATGAPFELPDPAIPIQATGTVEALSADQVESQYGLTLDRNLFAEYEGQPAIVAASMALAPNPEYFYDAPEGYFGDQAIAVEGDVRLLEQTDNAFALFEEGWINDVGVLVIGVDSELEGVPIEEGENVAVTGVARQVSEQLLRDANLGWDDNQLQEFLARYENRPVIVADGVYPSAVDPAPGN
;
A
#
# COMPACT_ATOMS: atom_id res chain seq x y z
N MET A 1 52.97 -41.15 -51.78
CA MET A 1 53.21 -40.62 -53.13
C MET A 1 52.58 -39.23 -53.18
N LYS A 2 53.40 -38.18 -53.08
CA LYS A 2 53.98 -37.39 -54.20
C LYS A 2 52.92 -36.57 -54.94
N GLU A 3 52.91 -35.25 -54.69
CA GLU A 3 53.48 -34.18 -55.56
C GLU A 3 52.47 -33.75 -56.63
N GLN A 4 51.88 -32.56 -56.52
CA GLN A 4 52.32 -31.25 -57.03
C GLN A 4 51.65 -30.89 -58.36
N HIS A 5 51.07 -29.69 -58.42
CA HIS A 5 51.16 -28.81 -59.60
C HIS A 5 51.16 -27.34 -59.16
N ASP A 6 52.28 -26.67 -59.46
CA ASP A 6 52.59 -25.24 -59.59
C ASP A 6 51.86 -24.68 -60.87
N PRO A 7 51.93 -23.40 -61.36
CA PRO A 7 52.85 -22.33 -60.95
C PRO A 7 52.43 -20.83 -61.06
N THR A 8 53.33 -20.00 -60.54
CA THR A 8 53.88 -18.72 -61.09
C THR A 8 53.34 -17.30 -60.78
N ILE A 9 54.16 -16.58 -59.98
CA ILE A 9 54.91 -15.30 -60.21
C ILE A 9 54.14 -13.97 -60.46
N ARG A 10 54.33 -12.96 -59.57
CA ARG A 10 55.15 -11.73 -59.79
C ARG A 10 55.17 -10.77 -58.60
N GLN A 11 56.39 -10.46 -58.15
CA GLN A 11 56.75 -9.35 -57.26
C GLN A 11 56.54 -7.99 -57.95
N ASN A 12 56.21 -6.96 -57.17
CA ASN A 12 56.82 -5.65 -57.38
C ASN A 12 56.97 -4.86 -56.06
N SER A 13 58.09 -4.15 -55.99
CA SER A 13 58.66 -3.50 -54.82
C SER A 13 57.95 -2.21 -54.39
N ARG A 14 58.11 -1.82 -53.12
CA ARG A 14 58.73 -0.54 -52.73
C ARG A 14 59.04 -0.49 -51.23
N LYS A 15 60.18 0.11 -50.93
CA LYS A 15 60.75 0.36 -49.60
C LYS A 15 59.95 1.43 -48.85
N GLY A 16 59.95 1.35 -47.52
CA GLY A 16 59.56 2.45 -46.64
C GLY A 16 59.69 2.08 -45.18
N VAL A 17 60.84 2.41 -44.58
CA VAL A 17 61.13 2.32 -43.15
C VAL A 17 60.39 3.44 -42.43
N GLY A 18 59.75 3.12 -41.30
CA GLY A 18 59.25 4.10 -40.34
C GLY A 18 59.08 3.42 -38.98
N LEU A 19 60.04 3.67 -38.08
CA LEU A 19 59.92 3.34 -36.67
C LEU A 19 58.76 4.15 -36.07
N GLY A 20 57.79 3.47 -35.49
CA GLY A 20 56.74 4.07 -34.65
C GLY A 20 56.68 3.30 -33.34
N ALA A 21 57.15 3.93 -32.26
CA ALA A 21 57.08 3.40 -30.91
C ALA A 21 55.60 3.27 -30.49
N ILE A 22 55.18 2.06 -30.13
CA ILE A 22 53.87 1.82 -29.52
C ILE A 22 54.05 2.03 -28.01
N ALA A 23 53.67 3.20 -27.53
CA ALA A 23 53.50 3.47 -26.11
C ALA A 23 52.23 2.75 -25.62
N LEU A 24 52.40 1.77 -24.73
CA LEU A 24 51.32 1.14 -23.99
C LEU A 24 50.85 2.09 -22.89
N SER A 25 49.80 2.87 -23.15
CA SER A 25 49.08 3.62 -22.13
C SER A 25 48.14 2.69 -21.36
N LEU A 26 48.50 2.35 -20.12
CA LEU A 26 47.59 1.77 -19.14
C LEU A 26 46.60 2.86 -18.71
N THR A 27 45.39 2.83 -19.26
CA THR A 27 44.29 3.68 -18.79
C THR A 27 43.62 2.99 -17.61
N ALA A 28 43.89 3.46 -16.40
CA ALA A 28 43.16 3.06 -15.21
C ALA A 28 41.74 3.66 -15.27
N LEU A 29 40.73 2.81 -15.41
CA LEU A 29 39.32 3.20 -15.30
C LEU A 29 39.01 3.47 -13.82
N LEU A 30 39.02 4.75 -13.43
CA LEU A 30 38.39 5.21 -12.19
C LEU A 30 36.88 5.28 -12.46
N LEU A 31 36.16 4.23 -12.07
CA LEU A 31 34.71 4.26 -12.03
C LEU A 31 34.28 5.17 -10.87
N PRO A 32 33.36 6.13 -11.07
CA PRO A 32 32.72 6.81 -9.96
C PRO A 32 31.93 5.76 -9.18
N ALA A 33 32.27 5.60 -7.90
CA ALA A 33 31.42 4.89 -6.97
C ALA A 33 30.08 5.64 -6.93
N CYS A 34 29.08 5.09 -7.59
CA CYS A 34 27.69 5.44 -7.32
C CYS A 34 27.46 5.15 -5.84
N ASN A 35 27.21 6.20 -5.06
CA ASN A 35 26.39 6.07 -3.85
C ASN A 35 25.06 5.48 -4.33
N LEU A 36 24.91 4.15 -4.20
CA LEU A 36 23.58 3.59 -4.05
C LEU A 36 23.07 4.18 -2.73
N ALA A 37 22.09 5.08 -2.84
CA ALA A 37 21.19 5.30 -1.71
C ALA A 37 20.60 3.92 -1.39
N GLU A 38 20.84 3.46 -0.17
CA GLU A 38 20.15 2.29 0.36
C GLU A 38 18.65 2.58 0.30
N PRO A 39 17.81 1.60 -0.07
CA PRO A 39 16.37 1.76 0.10
C PRO A 39 16.13 2.06 1.58
N THR A 40 15.50 3.19 1.88
CA THR A 40 14.90 3.41 3.19
C THR A 40 13.96 2.24 3.43
N GLU A 41 14.31 1.38 4.39
CA GLU A 41 13.40 0.37 4.91
C GLU A 41 12.15 1.12 5.39
N GLN A 42 11.05 0.94 4.67
CA GLN A 42 9.72 1.26 5.17
C GLN A 42 9.46 0.24 6.28
N THR A 43 9.82 0.58 7.51
CA THR A 43 9.36 -0.15 8.68
C THR A 43 7.86 0.06 8.79
N THR A 44 7.08 -0.86 8.23
CA THR A 44 5.67 -1.00 8.58
C THR A 44 5.62 -1.41 10.04
N VAL A 45 5.48 -0.41 10.90
CA VAL A 45 5.24 -0.58 12.32
C VAL A 45 3.76 -0.90 12.50
N THR A 46 3.43 -2.05 13.10
CA THR A 46 2.08 -2.28 13.63
C THR A 46 1.87 -1.42 14.88
N THR A 47 0.63 -1.18 15.25
CA THR A 47 0.24 -0.40 16.44
C THR A 47 0.95 -0.86 17.73
N GLU A 48 1.44 -2.10 17.76
CA GLU A 48 2.19 -2.69 18.87
C GLU A 48 3.53 -2.00 19.16
N ASP A 49 4.21 -1.36 18.19
CA ASP A 49 5.45 -0.61 18.46
C ASP A 49 5.22 0.89 18.76
N ILE A 50 3.99 1.40 18.64
CA ILE A 50 3.67 2.80 18.95
C ILE A 50 3.51 3.02 20.47
N ALA A 51 3.44 1.93 21.23
CA ALA A 51 2.86 1.91 22.56
C ALA A 51 3.74 2.43 23.73
N GLU A 52 4.95 2.95 23.53
CA GLU A 52 5.74 3.42 24.68
C GLU A 52 6.43 4.79 24.52
N ASP A 53 6.70 5.29 23.30
CA ASP A 53 7.28 6.63 23.12
C ASP A 53 7.08 7.19 21.69
N THR A 54 5.91 7.74 21.39
CA THR A 54 5.64 8.43 20.12
C THR A 54 6.66 9.56 19.83
N SER A 55 7.29 10.13 20.86
CA SER A 55 8.34 11.14 20.67
C SER A 55 9.63 10.56 20.09
N ALA A 56 9.92 9.28 20.36
CA ALA A 56 11.04 8.56 19.75
C ALA A 56 10.81 8.30 18.25
N LEU A 57 9.56 8.38 17.78
CA LEU A 57 9.18 8.19 16.39
C LEU A 57 9.24 9.47 15.55
N ILE A 58 9.54 10.63 16.14
CA ILE A 58 9.63 11.90 15.40
C ILE A 58 10.59 11.78 14.19
N GLY A 59 10.08 12.15 13.02
CA GLY A 59 10.76 12.08 11.73
C GLY A 59 10.61 10.75 11.00
N GLN A 60 9.93 9.75 11.60
CA GLN A 60 9.66 8.46 10.98
C GLN A 60 8.28 8.47 10.31
N GLU A 61 8.19 7.77 9.18
CA GLU A 61 6.90 7.44 8.55
C GLU A 61 6.34 6.19 9.21
N ILE A 62 5.10 6.27 9.70
CA ILE A 62 4.41 5.17 10.36
C ILE A 62 2.99 5.04 9.82
N THR A 63 2.40 3.86 10.01
CA THR A 63 0.97 3.62 9.78
C THR A 63 0.30 3.28 11.11
N VAL A 64 -0.77 3.99 11.45
CA VAL A 64 -1.64 3.67 12.57
C VAL A 64 -2.95 3.10 12.07
N ARG A 65 -3.47 2.08 12.74
CA ARG A 65 -4.83 1.58 12.55
C ARG A 65 -5.54 1.51 13.90
N ASN A 66 -6.48 2.42 14.16
CA ASN A 66 -7.27 2.37 15.39
C ASN A 66 -8.57 3.20 15.32
N ILE A 67 -9.39 3.07 16.35
CA ILE A 67 -10.62 3.83 16.57
C ILE A 67 -10.29 5.30 16.89
N VAL A 68 -11.10 6.20 16.34
CA VAL A 68 -11.03 7.63 16.64
C VAL A 68 -11.80 7.89 17.94
N GLU A 69 -11.10 8.40 18.95
CA GLU A 69 -11.67 8.82 20.23
C GLU A 69 -12.39 10.17 20.11
N ASP A 70 -11.77 11.13 19.41
CA ASP A 70 -12.33 12.48 19.23
C ASP A 70 -11.86 13.13 17.92
N VAL A 71 -12.58 14.15 17.47
CA VAL A 71 -12.26 14.94 16.27
C VAL A 71 -11.98 16.38 16.67
N ILE A 72 -10.80 16.87 16.31
CA ILE A 72 -10.29 18.21 16.62
C ILE A 72 -10.36 19.07 15.37
N GLY A 73 -11.38 19.91 15.28
CA GLY A 73 -11.59 20.76 14.09
C GLY A 73 -12.00 19.94 12.86
N GLU A 74 -11.52 20.34 11.68
CA GLU A 74 -11.84 19.66 10.40
C GLU A 74 -10.78 18.61 10.02
N ASP A 75 -9.55 18.76 10.49
CA ASP A 75 -8.40 17.97 10.04
C ASP A 75 -7.74 17.14 11.17
N GLY A 76 -8.16 17.27 12.42
CA GLY A 76 -7.54 16.57 13.55
C GLY A 76 -8.36 15.39 14.04
N PHE A 77 -7.70 14.27 14.33
CA PHE A 77 -8.31 13.04 14.85
C PHE A 77 -7.47 12.53 16.02
N LEU A 78 -8.06 12.40 17.20
CA LEU A 78 -7.43 11.69 18.31
C LEU A 78 -7.70 10.21 18.14
N VAL A 79 -6.64 9.43 18.04
CA VAL A 79 -6.69 7.99 17.82
C VAL A 79 -6.25 7.30 19.10
N GLU A 80 -7.05 6.35 19.57
CA GLU A 80 -6.73 5.56 20.77
C GLU A 80 -5.41 4.81 20.55
N THR A 81 -4.65 4.58 21.62
CA THR A 81 -3.48 3.70 21.60
C THR A 81 -3.55 2.71 22.74
N ASP A 82 -2.97 1.53 22.56
CA ASP A 82 -2.89 0.51 23.62
C ASP A 82 -2.09 1.00 24.85
N ALA A 83 -1.27 2.05 24.66
CA ALA A 83 -0.51 2.73 25.71
C ALA A 83 -1.38 3.60 26.64
N GLY A 84 -2.60 3.95 26.19
CA GLY A 84 -3.57 4.75 26.93
C GLY A 84 -3.45 6.26 26.77
N GLU A 85 -2.42 6.79 26.09
CA GLU A 85 -2.39 8.20 25.66
C GLU A 85 -2.75 8.29 24.18
N PRO A 86 -3.80 9.03 23.79
CA PRO A 86 -4.21 9.13 22.40
C PRO A 86 -3.18 9.90 21.58
N VAL A 87 -3.01 9.50 20.32
CA VAL A 87 -2.12 10.18 19.38
C VAL A 87 -2.95 11.05 18.45
N LEU A 88 -2.52 12.30 18.27
CA LEU A 88 -3.14 13.19 17.31
C LEU A 88 -2.69 12.85 15.89
N VAL A 89 -3.66 12.62 15.01
CA VAL A 89 -3.48 12.49 13.56
C VAL A 89 -4.00 13.75 12.90
N ILE A 90 -3.18 14.38 12.05
CA ILE A 90 -3.57 15.51 11.20
C ILE A 90 -3.75 15.00 9.77
N ASN A 91 -4.94 15.21 9.23
CA ASN A 91 -5.26 14.93 7.84
C ASN A 91 -4.58 15.95 6.91
N ALA A 92 -3.46 15.54 6.31
CA ALA A 92 -2.76 16.32 5.28
C ALA A 92 -2.96 15.74 3.87
N THR A 93 -4.01 14.93 3.66
CA THR A 93 -4.30 14.31 2.36
C THR A 93 -4.79 15.32 1.32
N GLY A 94 -5.22 16.52 1.76
CA GLY A 94 -5.79 17.56 0.90
C GLY A 94 -7.26 17.34 0.56
N ALA A 95 -7.90 16.32 1.12
CA ALA A 95 -9.33 16.07 1.02
C ALA A 95 -9.96 15.91 2.41
N PRO A 96 -11.22 16.35 2.61
CA PRO A 96 -11.94 16.07 3.86
C PRO A 96 -12.03 14.57 4.12
N PHE A 97 -11.92 14.19 5.39
CA PHE A 97 -12.07 12.80 5.83
C PHE A 97 -13.28 12.71 6.76
N GLU A 98 -14.30 11.97 6.34
CA GLU A 98 -15.55 11.83 7.09
C GLU A 98 -15.58 10.48 7.83
N LEU A 99 -16.07 10.48 9.07
CA LEU A 99 -16.27 9.26 9.85
C LEU A 99 -17.76 8.92 9.86
N PRO A 100 -18.21 7.87 9.14
CA PRO A 100 -19.63 7.53 9.11
C PRO A 100 -20.12 6.97 10.46
N ASP A 101 -19.23 6.34 11.23
CA ASP A 101 -19.46 5.87 12.60
C ASP A 101 -18.14 5.93 13.38
N PRO A 102 -18.11 6.52 14.60
CA PRO A 102 -16.91 6.58 15.41
C PRO A 102 -16.36 5.20 15.81
N ALA A 103 -17.17 4.13 15.75
CA ALA A 103 -16.70 2.78 16.05
C ALA A 103 -15.86 2.15 14.92
N ILE A 104 -15.80 2.76 13.74
CA ILE A 104 -15.01 2.26 12.63
C ILE A 104 -13.58 2.76 12.80
N PRO A 105 -12.58 1.85 12.85
CA PRO A 105 -11.19 2.25 12.85
C PRO A 105 -10.83 3.04 11.60
N ILE A 106 -9.84 3.92 11.71
CA ILE A 106 -9.17 4.52 10.57
C ILE A 106 -7.80 3.88 10.41
N GLN A 107 -7.28 3.88 9.18
CA GLN A 107 -5.87 3.70 8.90
C GLN A 107 -5.30 5.03 8.42
N ALA A 108 -4.23 5.50 9.06
CA ALA A 108 -3.53 6.72 8.66
C ALA A 108 -2.03 6.45 8.53
N THR A 109 -1.47 6.78 7.38
CA THR A 109 -0.03 6.69 7.12
C THR A 109 0.55 8.09 6.98
N GLY A 110 1.60 8.38 7.74
CA GLY A 110 2.17 9.72 7.80
C GLY A 110 3.48 9.80 8.56
N THR A 111 4.08 10.98 8.53
CA THR A 111 5.30 11.27 9.30
C THR A 111 4.93 11.76 10.70
N VAL A 112 5.59 11.22 11.72
CA VAL A 112 5.47 11.75 13.09
C VAL A 112 6.27 13.05 13.18
N GLU A 113 5.63 14.14 13.56
CA GLU A 113 6.25 15.45 13.73
C GLU A 113 5.92 16.01 15.11
N ALA A 114 6.79 16.88 15.65
CA ALA A 114 6.38 17.72 16.76
C ALA A 114 5.43 18.79 16.23
N LEU A 115 4.16 18.78 16.66
CA LEU A 115 3.13 19.62 16.11
C LEU A 115 3.49 21.09 16.26
N SER A 116 3.50 21.80 15.13
CA SER A 116 3.35 23.24 15.14
C SER A 116 2.29 23.62 14.14
N ALA A 117 1.17 24.19 14.62
CA ALA A 117 0.04 24.51 13.76
C ALA A 117 0.47 25.42 12.60
N ASP A 118 1.26 26.46 12.88
CA ASP A 118 1.78 27.39 11.87
C ASP A 118 2.64 26.68 10.80
N GLN A 119 3.47 25.72 11.22
CA GLN A 119 4.33 24.97 10.30
C GLN A 119 3.49 24.05 9.42
N VAL A 120 2.59 23.28 10.03
CA VAL A 120 1.72 22.33 9.32
C VAL A 120 0.81 23.05 8.32
N GLU A 121 0.17 24.15 8.71
CA GLU A 121 -0.60 25.00 7.79
C GLU A 121 0.25 25.45 6.59
N SER A 122 1.48 25.92 6.84
CA SER A 122 2.35 26.45 5.78
C SER A 122 2.88 25.38 4.83
N GLN A 123 3.15 24.18 5.34
CA GLN A 123 3.77 23.08 4.61
C GLN A 123 2.73 22.28 3.81
N TYR A 124 1.56 22.04 4.40
CA TYR A 124 0.53 21.16 3.85
C TYR A 124 -0.69 21.90 3.30
N GLY A 125 -0.76 23.23 3.47
CA GLY A 125 -1.85 24.06 2.95
C GLY A 125 -3.17 23.90 3.72
N LEU A 126 -3.09 23.55 5.00
CA LEU A 126 -4.23 23.36 5.90
C LEU A 126 -4.65 24.67 6.59
N THR A 127 -5.77 24.65 7.29
CA THR A 127 -6.24 25.75 8.15
C THR A 127 -6.66 25.20 9.51
N LEU A 128 -5.77 25.32 10.50
CA LEU A 128 -5.94 24.75 11.83
C LEU A 128 -6.40 25.84 12.82
N ASP A 129 -7.50 25.62 13.53
CA ASP A 129 -7.93 26.57 14.57
C ASP A 129 -6.97 26.53 15.76
N ARG A 130 -6.17 27.59 15.90
CA ARG A 130 -5.16 27.73 16.97
C ARG A 130 -5.70 27.47 18.37
N ASN A 131 -6.98 27.76 18.65
CA ASN A 131 -7.53 27.52 19.99
C ASN A 131 -7.79 26.03 20.22
N LEU A 132 -8.22 25.30 19.19
CA LEU A 132 -8.44 23.86 19.27
C LEU A 132 -7.10 23.11 19.36
N PHE A 133 -6.07 23.57 18.64
CA PHE A 133 -4.78 22.90 18.60
C PHE A 133 -3.76 23.36 19.67
N ALA A 134 -4.10 24.38 20.47
CA ALA A 134 -3.16 24.97 21.43
C ALA A 134 -2.59 23.99 22.46
N GLU A 135 -3.38 22.99 22.87
CA GLU A 135 -2.93 22.00 23.86
C GLU A 135 -1.98 20.95 23.28
N TYR A 136 -2.00 20.75 21.97
CA TYR A 136 -1.17 19.78 21.25
C TYR A 136 0.14 20.39 20.71
N GLU A 137 0.31 21.72 20.78
CA GLU A 137 1.50 22.39 20.27
C GLU A 137 2.77 21.84 20.94
N GLY A 138 3.74 21.42 20.12
CA GLY A 138 5.00 20.80 20.52
C GLY A 138 4.91 19.31 20.88
N GLN A 139 3.71 18.72 20.89
CA GLN A 139 3.53 17.29 21.12
C GLN A 139 3.72 16.49 19.82
N PRO A 140 4.10 15.20 19.90
CA PRO A 140 4.12 14.34 18.72
C PRO A 140 2.73 14.20 18.10
N ALA A 141 2.63 14.38 16.79
CA ALA A 141 1.43 14.16 15.99
C ALA A 141 1.81 13.49 14.67
N ILE A 142 0.93 12.65 14.13
CA ILE A 142 1.11 12.03 12.82
C ILE A 142 0.52 12.98 11.78
N VAL A 143 1.35 13.51 10.89
CA VAL A 143 0.88 14.27 9.73
C VAL A 143 0.62 13.28 8.60
N ALA A 144 -0.64 12.90 8.43
CA ALA A 144 -1.07 11.83 7.54
C ALA A 144 -1.05 12.26 6.08
N ALA A 145 -0.23 11.58 5.28
CA ALA A 145 -0.20 11.72 3.83
C ALA A 145 -1.29 10.89 3.15
N SER A 146 -1.76 9.82 3.81
CA SER A 146 -2.92 9.02 3.38
C SER A 146 -3.78 8.63 4.58
N MET A 147 -5.10 8.53 4.33
CA MET A 147 -6.08 8.07 5.31
C MET A 147 -7.14 7.22 4.62
N ALA A 148 -7.60 6.19 5.31
CA ALA A 148 -8.66 5.29 4.86
C ALA A 148 -9.55 4.86 6.03
N LEU A 149 -10.83 4.60 5.76
CA LEU A 149 -11.68 3.88 6.70
C LEU A 149 -11.19 2.43 6.77
N ALA A 150 -11.05 1.88 7.95
CA ALA A 150 -10.46 0.57 8.14
C ALA A 150 -11.39 -0.43 8.85
N PRO A 151 -12.62 -0.66 8.32
CA PRO A 151 -13.53 -1.63 8.91
C PRO A 151 -12.93 -3.03 8.87
N ASN A 152 -13.35 -3.89 9.80
CA ASN A 152 -13.08 -5.31 9.68
C ASN A 152 -14.03 -5.97 8.64
N PRO A 153 -13.75 -7.20 8.19
CA PRO A 153 -14.54 -7.88 7.18
C PRO A 153 -16.03 -8.00 7.51
N GLU A 154 -16.42 -8.40 8.72
CA GLU A 154 -17.83 -8.53 9.11
C GLU A 154 -18.56 -7.19 9.03
N TYR A 155 -17.97 -6.12 9.59
CA TYR A 155 -18.58 -4.79 9.53
C TYR A 155 -18.69 -4.28 8.10
N PHE A 156 -17.65 -4.46 7.29
CA PHE A 156 -17.67 -4.07 5.88
C PHE A 156 -18.80 -4.79 5.12
N TYR A 157 -18.93 -6.10 5.37
CA TYR A 157 -19.91 -6.94 4.70
C TYR A 157 -21.36 -6.57 5.02
N ASP A 158 -21.64 -6.18 6.26
CA ASP A 158 -22.99 -5.81 6.72
C ASP A 158 -23.33 -4.33 6.49
N ALA A 159 -22.38 -3.53 6.01
CA ALA A 159 -22.58 -2.11 5.77
C ALA A 159 -23.65 -1.87 4.69
N PRO A 160 -24.58 -0.91 4.90
CA PRO A 160 -25.61 -0.60 3.92
C PRO A 160 -25.04 0.06 2.66
N GLU A 161 -25.85 0.13 1.61
CA GLU A 161 -25.46 0.80 0.37
C GLU A 161 -25.04 2.26 0.62
N GLY A 162 -23.90 2.65 0.02
CA GLY A 162 -23.38 4.01 0.08
C GLY A 162 -22.74 4.39 1.42
N TYR A 163 -22.64 3.47 2.37
CA TYR A 163 -22.18 3.75 3.72
C TYR A 163 -20.75 4.32 3.79
N PHE A 164 -19.84 3.87 2.93
CA PHE A 164 -18.46 4.34 2.86
C PHE A 164 -18.24 5.48 1.85
N GLY A 165 -19.28 5.88 1.10
CA GLY A 165 -19.18 6.90 0.05
C GLY A 165 -18.10 6.59 -1.00
N ASP A 166 -17.27 7.60 -1.30
CA ASP A 166 -16.10 7.49 -2.18
C ASP A 166 -14.77 7.50 -1.40
N GLN A 167 -14.81 7.31 -0.08
CA GLN A 167 -13.61 7.31 0.75
C GLN A 167 -12.77 6.06 0.48
N ALA A 168 -11.46 6.21 0.63
CA ALA A 168 -10.54 5.09 0.63
C ALA A 168 -10.86 4.14 1.79
N ILE A 169 -10.76 2.84 1.55
CA ILE A 169 -10.90 1.79 2.56
C ILE A 169 -9.61 0.98 2.68
N ALA A 170 -9.36 0.44 3.86
CA ALA A 170 -8.26 -0.48 4.17
C ALA A 170 -8.80 -1.64 5.02
N VAL A 171 -9.08 -2.78 4.40
CA VAL A 171 -9.69 -3.94 5.08
C VAL A 171 -8.65 -5.04 5.22
N GLU A 172 -8.38 -5.43 6.46
CA GLU A 172 -7.50 -6.57 6.79
C GLU A 172 -8.32 -7.84 6.99
N GLY A 173 -7.84 -8.96 6.46
CA GLY A 173 -8.50 -10.25 6.63
C GLY A 173 -7.75 -11.41 6.01
N ASP A 174 -8.24 -12.61 6.31
CA ASP A 174 -7.72 -13.85 5.77
C ASP A 174 -8.27 -14.11 4.36
N VAL A 175 -7.38 -14.43 3.44
CA VAL A 175 -7.71 -14.71 2.05
C VAL A 175 -8.37 -16.08 1.92
N ARG A 176 -9.46 -16.11 1.17
CA ARG A 176 -10.01 -17.32 0.54
C ARG A 176 -10.04 -17.12 -0.95
N LEU A 177 -9.28 -17.95 -1.68
CA LEU A 177 -9.24 -17.94 -3.12
C LEU A 177 -10.58 -18.41 -3.69
N LEU A 178 -10.99 -17.78 -4.77
CA LEU A 178 -12.22 -18.13 -5.48
C LEU A 178 -11.88 -19.10 -6.61
N GLU A 179 -12.72 -20.11 -6.82
CA GLU A 179 -12.51 -21.04 -7.92
C GLU A 179 -12.65 -20.33 -9.27
N GLN A 180 -11.77 -20.68 -10.21
CA GLN A 180 -11.85 -20.28 -11.63
C GLN A 180 -11.67 -18.77 -11.88
N THR A 181 -11.09 -18.03 -10.93
CA THR A 181 -10.68 -16.64 -11.09
C THR A 181 -9.34 -16.42 -10.40
N ASP A 182 -8.45 -15.65 -11.04
CA ASP A 182 -7.15 -15.27 -10.48
C ASP A 182 -7.12 -13.77 -10.12
N ASN A 183 -8.23 -13.06 -10.33
CA ASN A 183 -8.33 -11.61 -10.16
C ASN A 183 -9.43 -11.16 -9.20
N ALA A 184 -9.83 -12.08 -8.33
CA ALA A 184 -10.67 -11.84 -7.17
C ALA A 184 -10.39 -12.87 -6.08
N PHE A 185 -10.63 -12.48 -4.83
CA PHE A 185 -10.66 -13.36 -3.67
C PHE A 185 -11.70 -12.86 -2.66
N ALA A 186 -11.96 -13.65 -1.63
CA ALA A 186 -12.79 -13.23 -0.50
C ALA A 186 -11.94 -13.02 0.76
N LEU A 187 -12.24 -11.98 1.53
CA LEU A 187 -11.68 -11.74 2.85
C LEU A 187 -12.62 -12.25 3.94
N PHE A 188 -12.01 -12.86 4.95
CA PHE A 188 -12.67 -13.32 6.18
C PHE A 188 -11.93 -12.79 7.40
N GLU A 189 -12.54 -12.93 8.57
CA GLU A 189 -11.86 -12.71 9.85
C GLU A 189 -12.13 -13.87 10.80
N GLU A 190 -11.27 -14.00 11.81
CA GLU A 190 -11.38 -15.06 12.81
C GLU A 190 -12.73 -14.99 13.54
N GLY A 191 -13.38 -16.16 13.69
CA GLY A 191 -14.64 -16.27 14.41
C GLY A 191 -15.88 -15.82 13.63
N TRP A 192 -15.71 -15.16 12.48
CA TRP A 192 -16.83 -14.78 11.62
C TRP A 192 -17.34 -15.96 10.78
N ILE A 193 -18.54 -16.43 11.10
CA ILE A 193 -19.17 -17.58 10.42
C ILE A 193 -19.93 -17.07 9.19
N ASN A 194 -19.23 -17.01 8.06
CA ASN A 194 -19.79 -16.64 6.77
C ASN A 194 -19.32 -17.60 5.65
N ASP A 195 -20.17 -17.84 4.66
CA ASP A 195 -19.90 -18.76 3.54
C ASP A 195 -19.45 -18.07 2.24
N VAL A 196 -19.42 -16.73 2.22
CA VAL A 196 -19.01 -15.91 1.07
C VAL A 196 -17.89 -14.91 1.37
N GLY A 197 -17.87 -14.30 2.55
CA GLY A 197 -16.89 -13.27 2.93
C GLY A 197 -17.05 -11.96 2.15
N VAL A 198 -16.12 -11.03 2.38
CA VAL A 198 -16.04 -9.77 1.63
C VAL A 198 -15.36 -10.01 0.29
N LEU A 199 -16.01 -9.69 -0.81
CA LEU A 199 -15.40 -9.84 -2.13
C LEU A 199 -14.42 -8.72 -2.40
N VAL A 200 -13.23 -9.10 -2.87
CA VAL A 200 -12.21 -8.22 -3.43
C VAL A 200 -12.08 -8.51 -4.93
N ILE A 201 -12.15 -7.49 -5.76
CA ILE A 201 -12.02 -7.57 -7.23
C ILE A 201 -10.99 -6.57 -7.76
N GLY A 202 -10.53 -6.80 -8.97
CA GLY A 202 -9.52 -5.95 -9.62
C GLY A 202 -8.10 -6.26 -9.15
N VAL A 203 -7.89 -7.45 -8.58
CA VAL A 203 -6.58 -7.90 -8.11
C VAL A 203 -5.82 -8.57 -9.24
N ASP A 204 -5.28 -7.77 -10.14
CA ASP A 204 -4.48 -8.27 -11.26
C ASP A 204 -2.96 -8.23 -10.96
N SER A 205 -2.17 -8.72 -11.92
CA SER A 205 -0.69 -8.74 -11.81
C SER A 205 -0.03 -7.36 -11.82
N GLU A 206 -0.79 -6.28 -12.03
CA GLU A 206 -0.30 -4.90 -11.98
C GLU A 206 -0.41 -4.31 -10.56
N LEU A 207 -1.16 -4.95 -9.65
CA LEU A 207 -1.06 -4.65 -8.22
C LEU A 207 0.33 -5.07 -7.71
N GLU A 208 1.06 -4.12 -7.12
CA GLU A 208 2.39 -4.36 -6.55
C GLU A 208 2.27 -5.34 -5.37
N GLY A 209 2.48 -6.63 -5.61
CA GLY A 209 2.29 -7.64 -4.58
C GLY A 209 2.86 -9.03 -4.91
N VAL A 210 3.24 -9.73 -3.85
CA VAL A 210 3.62 -11.15 -3.83
C VAL A 210 2.40 -11.98 -4.27
N PRO A 211 2.56 -13.16 -4.90
CA PRO A 211 1.43 -14.06 -5.15
C PRO A 211 0.64 -14.31 -3.87
N ILE A 212 -0.67 -14.04 -3.92
CA ILE A 212 -1.59 -14.18 -2.79
C ILE A 212 -1.90 -15.67 -2.57
N GLU A 213 -1.79 -16.13 -1.32
CA GLU A 213 -2.01 -17.53 -0.95
C GLU A 213 -3.31 -17.74 -0.14
N GLU A 214 -3.88 -18.94 -0.23
CA GLU A 214 -5.04 -19.33 0.59
C GLU A 214 -4.69 -19.26 2.08
N GLY A 215 -5.53 -18.58 2.86
CA GLY A 215 -5.36 -18.40 4.30
C GLY A 215 -4.30 -17.37 4.69
N GLU A 216 -3.71 -16.66 3.72
CA GLU A 216 -2.82 -15.54 4.00
C GLU A 216 -3.61 -14.37 4.60
N ASN A 217 -3.08 -13.72 5.62
CA ASN A 217 -3.66 -12.48 6.14
C ASN A 217 -3.09 -11.28 5.36
N VAL A 218 -3.98 -10.49 4.75
CA VAL A 218 -3.60 -9.37 3.89
C VAL A 218 -4.37 -8.11 4.27
N ALA A 219 -3.75 -6.95 4.01
CA ALA A 219 -4.41 -5.65 4.01
C ALA A 219 -4.78 -5.27 2.58
N VAL A 220 -6.07 -5.04 2.31
CA VAL A 220 -6.57 -4.61 1.01
C VAL A 220 -6.98 -3.15 1.06
N THR A 221 -6.33 -2.32 0.25
CA THR A 221 -6.71 -0.92 0.06
C THR A 221 -7.53 -0.76 -1.21
N GLY A 222 -8.52 0.13 -1.19
CA GLY A 222 -9.32 0.41 -2.38
C GLY A 222 -10.51 1.31 -2.11
N VAL A 223 -11.60 1.06 -2.84
CA VAL A 223 -12.89 1.74 -2.64
C VAL A 223 -14.04 0.74 -2.53
N ALA A 224 -15.00 1.06 -1.66
CA ALA A 224 -16.23 0.29 -1.55
C ALA A 224 -17.15 0.59 -2.74
N ARG A 225 -17.67 -0.45 -3.37
CA ARG A 225 -18.66 -0.33 -4.45
C ARG A 225 -19.82 -1.27 -4.23
N GLN A 226 -21.03 -0.81 -4.53
CA GLN A 226 -22.20 -1.69 -4.52
C GLN A 226 -22.06 -2.72 -5.63
N VAL A 227 -22.32 -4.00 -5.31
CA VAL A 227 -22.27 -5.05 -6.33
C VAL A 227 -23.29 -4.77 -7.44
N SER A 228 -22.87 -4.92 -8.68
CA SER A 228 -23.75 -4.87 -9.85
C SER A 228 -23.24 -5.81 -10.93
N GLU A 229 -24.13 -6.25 -11.81
CA GLU A 229 -23.75 -7.13 -12.92
C GLU A 229 -22.67 -6.47 -13.79
N GLN A 230 -22.79 -5.17 -14.06
CA GLN A 230 -21.83 -4.42 -14.85
C GLN A 230 -20.45 -4.40 -14.18
N LEU A 231 -20.39 -4.12 -12.87
CA LEU A 231 -19.14 -4.10 -12.11
C LEU A 231 -18.39 -5.43 -12.19
N LEU A 232 -19.10 -6.55 -11.97
CA LEU A 232 -18.50 -7.88 -12.00
C LEU A 232 -18.08 -8.31 -13.42
N ARG A 233 -18.81 -7.88 -14.45
CA ARG A 233 -18.41 -8.10 -15.85
C ARG A 233 -17.17 -7.29 -16.22
N ASP A 234 -17.09 -6.04 -15.76
CA ASP A 234 -15.94 -5.17 -15.99
C ASP A 234 -14.68 -5.69 -15.28
N ALA A 235 -14.87 -6.31 -14.10
CA ALA A 235 -13.81 -7.02 -13.39
C ALA A 235 -13.29 -8.26 -14.14
N ASN A 236 -13.95 -8.72 -15.20
CA ASN A 236 -13.47 -9.83 -16.06
C ASN A 236 -13.06 -11.10 -15.27
N LEU A 237 -13.91 -11.53 -14.32
CA LEU A 237 -13.61 -12.63 -13.40
C LEU A 237 -13.56 -14.03 -14.05
N GLY A 238 -13.81 -14.14 -15.36
CA GLY A 238 -13.87 -15.43 -16.07
C GLY A 238 -15.14 -16.25 -15.82
N TRP A 239 -16.08 -15.74 -15.02
CA TRP A 239 -17.34 -16.40 -14.68
C TRP A 239 -18.34 -16.41 -15.83
N ASP A 240 -19.10 -17.50 -15.93
CA ASP A 240 -20.25 -17.60 -16.83
C ASP A 240 -21.50 -16.88 -16.25
N ASP A 241 -22.55 -16.78 -17.06
CA ASP A 241 -23.78 -16.08 -16.66
C ASP A 241 -24.46 -16.75 -15.44
N ASN A 242 -24.33 -18.06 -15.24
CA ASN A 242 -24.94 -18.72 -14.09
C ASN A 242 -24.18 -18.39 -12.81
N GLN A 243 -22.84 -18.46 -12.86
CA GLN A 243 -21.96 -18.10 -11.75
C GLN A 243 -22.17 -16.63 -11.36
N LEU A 244 -22.26 -15.74 -12.34
CA LEU A 244 -22.50 -14.32 -12.10
C LEU A 244 -23.84 -14.07 -11.39
N GLN A 245 -24.91 -14.74 -11.80
CA GLN A 245 -26.24 -14.58 -11.19
C GLN A 245 -26.31 -15.19 -9.78
N GLU A 246 -25.68 -16.35 -9.56
CA GLU A 246 -25.55 -16.94 -8.22
C GLU A 246 -24.82 -15.98 -7.28
N PHE A 247 -23.73 -15.38 -7.75
CA PHE A 247 -22.94 -14.44 -6.98
C PHE A 247 -23.72 -13.16 -6.65
N LEU A 248 -24.36 -12.54 -7.64
CA LEU A 248 -25.18 -11.35 -7.44
C LEU A 248 -26.28 -11.56 -6.40
N ALA A 249 -26.90 -12.75 -6.38
CA ALA A 249 -27.91 -13.08 -5.39
C ALA A 249 -27.34 -13.22 -3.96
N ARG A 250 -26.10 -13.70 -3.83
CA ARG A 250 -25.42 -13.85 -2.52
C ARG A 250 -24.86 -12.52 -1.99
N TYR A 251 -24.60 -11.54 -2.86
CA TYR A 251 -24.06 -10.23 -2.49
C TYR A 251 -25.09 -9.09 -2.62
N GLU A 252 -26.37 -9.43 -2.74
CA GLU A 252 -27.43 -8.42 -2.87
C GLU A 252 -27.38 -7.41 -1.71
N ASN A 253 -27.32 -6.12 -2.02
CA ASN A 253 -27.19 -5.00 -1.07
C ASN A 253 -25.91 -5.00 -0.22
N ARG A 254 -24.87 -5.71 -0.65
CA ARG A 254 -23.57 -5.74 0.05
C ARG A 254 -22.51 -5.02 -0.78
N PRO A 255 -21.60 -4.28 -0.13
CA PRO A 255 -20.46 -3.72 -0.82
C PRO A 255 -19.44 -4.80 -1.19
N VAL A 256 -18.65 -4.51 -2.21
CA VAL A 256 -17.43 -5.21 -2.58
C VAL A 256 -16.28 -4.23 -2.58
N ILE A 257 -15.05 -4.72 -2.46
CA ILE A 257 -13.84 -3.91 -2.56
C ILE A 257 -13.35 -3.94 -3.99
N VAL A 258 -13.25 -2.77 -4.62
CA VAL A 258 -12.44 -2.60 -5.83
C VAL A 258 -11.05 -2.22 -5.35
N ALA A 259 -10.10 -3.13 -5.50
CA ALA A 259 -8.77 -3.00 -4.94
C ALA A 259 -7.90 -2.01 -5.73
N ASP A 260 -7.19 -1.15 -5.01
CA ASP A 260 -6.08 -0.35 -5.50
C ASP A 260 -4.73 -0.97 -5.09
N GLY A 261 -4.71 -1.85 -4.08
CA GLY A 261 -3.51 -2.51 -3.59
C GLY A 261 -3.81 -3.64 -2.60
N VAL A 262 -2.92 -4.62 -2.55
CA VAL A 262 -2.96 -5.74 -1.60
C VAL A 262 -1.57 -5.93 -1.02
N TYR A 263 -1.46 -5.93 0.30
CA TYR A 263 -0.19 -6.00 1.02
C TYR A 263 -0.23 -7.14 2.03
N PRO A 264 0.89 -7.86 2.25
CA PRO A 264 1.01 -8.75 3.40
C PRO A 264 0.70 -7.98 4.68
N SER A 265 -0.16 -8.54 5.53
CA SER A 265 -0.44 -7.93 6.83
C SER A 265 0.81 -8.02 7.71
N ALA A 266 1.10 -6.94 8.44
CA ALA A 266 2.15 -6.94 9.45
C ALA A 266 1.68 -7.56 10.78
N VAL A 267 0.38 -7.88 10.88
CA VAL A 267 -0.21 -8.60 12.01
C VAL A 267 -0.01 -10.10 11.79
N ASP A 268 0.71 -10.75 12.70
CA ASP A 268 0.88 -12.20 12.66
C ASP A 268 -0.50 -12.90 12.66
N PRO A 269 -0.73 -13.92 11.80
CA PRO A 269 -1.96 -14.69 11.83
C PRO A 269 -2.12 -15.28 13.25
N ALA A 270 -3.32 -15.11 13.83
CA ALA A 270 -3.61 -15.64 15.16
C ALA A 270 -3.22 -17.12 15.21
N PRO A 271 -2.50 -17.58 16.26
CA PRO A 271 -2.03 -18.96 16.33
C PRO A 271 -3.24 -19.90 16.30
N GLY A 272 -3.36 -20.66 15.20
CA GLY A 272 -4.48 -21.57 14.98
C GLY A 272 -4.69 -22.53 16.14
N ASN A 273 -5.96 -22.65 16.57
CA ASN A 273 -6.42 -23.64 17.55
C ASN A 273 -6.71 -25.00 16.91
#